data_AF-A0AAD3MNC2-F1
#
_entry.id   AF-A0AAD3MNC2-F1
#
_cell.length_a   1.000
_cell.length_b   1.000
_cell.length_c   1.000
_cell.angle_alpha   90.00
_cell.angle_beta   90.00
_cell.angle_gamma   90.00
#
_symmetry.space_group_name_H-M   'P 1'
#
loop_
_entity.id
_entity.type
_entity.pdbx_description
1 polymer ?
#
loop_
_entity_poly.entity_id
_entity_poly.type
_entity_poly.pdbx_seq_one_letter_code
_entity_poly.pdbx_strand_id
1 'polypeptide(L)'
;CLPDPNNYHEFCRLLARLKSNYQLGELVKVENYPEVIRLIANFTVTSLQHWEFAPNSVHYLLSLWQRLAASVPYVKATEPHLLETYTPEVTKAYITSRLESVHVILRDGLEDPLDDAGLVQQQLDQLSTIGRCEYEKTCALLVQLFDQAAQTYQELLQSTNSSAADITVQEGRLTWLVYIIGAVIGGRVSFASTDEQDAMDGELVCRVLQLMNLTDSRLAQAGNERLELAMLSFFEQFRKIYIGDQVQKSSKLYRRLSEVLGLNDETMVLSVFIGKIITNLKYWGQCEPITSKTLQLLNDLS
;
A
#
# COMPACT_ATOMS: atom_id res chain seq x y z
N CYS A 1 -5.51 -14.56 -21.33
CA CYS A 1 -4.05 -14.55 -21.14
C CYS A 1 -3.37 -15.06 -22.41
N LEU A 2 -2.23 -14.48 -22.80
CA LEU A 2 -1.39 -15.08 -23.84
C LEU A 2 -0.87 -16.43 -23.29
N PRO A 3 -1.04 -17.55 -24.00
CA PRO A 3 -0.78 -18.88 -23.45
C PRO A 3 0.72 -19.20 -23.27
N ASP A 4 1.62 -18.43 -23.90
CA ASP A 4 3.06 -18.58 -23.77
C ASP A 4 3.63 -17.52 -22.79
N PRO A 5 4.24 -17.94 -21.67
CA PRO A 5 4.84 -17.04 -20.68
C PRO A 5 5.89 -16.08 -21.26
N ASN A 6 6.64 -16.49 -22.28
CA ASN A 6 7.66 -15.64 -22.91
C ASN A 6 7.01 -14.53 -23.75
N ASN A 7 5.99 -14.87 -24.54
CA ASN A 7 5.23 -13.89 -25.32
C ASN A 7 4.49 -12.92 -24.40
N TYR A 8 3.96 -13.42 -23.28
CA TYR A 8 3.35 -12.59 -22.26
C TYR A 8 4.36 -11.59 -21.65
N HIS A 9 5.55 -12.07 -21.26
CA HIS A 9 6.59 -11.22 -20.69
C HIS A 9 7.08 -10.14 -21.66
N GLU A 10 7.35 -10.50 -22.92
CA GLU A 10 7.76 -9.54 -23.95
C GLU A 10 6.66 -8.53 -24.27
N PHE A 11 5.39 -8.95 -24.21
CA PHE A 11 4.27 -8.02 -24.37
C PHE A 11 4.19 -7.02 -23.20
N CYS A 12 4.36 -7.46 -21.96
CA CYS A 12 4.45 -6.56 -20.79
C CYS A 12 5.62 -5.57 -20.94
N ARG A 13 6.79 -6.01 -21.42
CA ARG A 13 7.94 -5.14 -21.69
C ARG A 13 7.65 -4.12 -22.79
N LEU A 14 6.97 -4.53 -23.85
CA LEU A 14 6.53 -3.64 -24.92
C LEU A 14 5.59 -2.56 -24.40
N LEU A 15 4.59 -2.95 -23.61
CA LEU A 15 3.64 -2.03 -22.97
C LEU A 15 4.35 -1.01 -22.07
N ALA A 16 5.31 -1.45 -21.24
CA ALA A 16 6.09 -0.54 -20.40
C ALA A 16 6.90 0.51 -21.20
N ARG A 17 7.31 0.18 -22.42
CA ARG A 17 8.05 1.10 -23.32
C ARG A 17 7.14 2.12 -24.02
N LEU A 18 5.83 1.86 -24.11
CA LEU A 18 4.88 2.73 -24.81
C LEU A 18 4.91 4.16 -24.24
N LYS A 19 4.91 4.32 -22.91
CA LYS A 19 4.99 5.64 -22.26
C LYS A 19 6.39 6.26 -22.25
N SER A 20 7.44 5.47 -22.39
CA SER A 20 8.81 5.98 -22.55
C SER A 20 9.00 6.65 -23.92
N ASN A 21 8.23 6.22 -24.92
CA ASN A 21 8.37 6.69 -26.29
C ASN A 21 7.37 7.79 -26.65
N TYR A 22 6.23 7.89 -25.97
CA TYR A 22 5.15 8.84 -26.28
C TYR A 22 4.66 9.58 -25.04
N GLN A 23 4.40 10.88 -25.16
CA GLN A 23 3.80 11.65 -24.07
C GLN A 23 2.29 11.34 -23.98
N LEU A 24 1.72 11.41 -22.77
CA LEU A 24 0.29 11.13 -22.59
C LEU A 24 -0.57 12.07 -23.45
N GLY A 25 -0.18 13.36 -23.55
CA GLY A 25 -0.86 14.33 -24.41
C GLY A 25 -0.79 14.05 -25.92
N GLU A 26 0.12 13.19 -26.37
CA GLU A 26 0.18 12.71 -27.76
C GLU A 26 -0.69 11.47 -27.93
N LEU A 27 -0.66 10.56 -26.95
CA LEU A 27 -1.45 9.33 -26.96
C LEU A 27 -2.94 9.61 -27.04
N VAL A 28 -3.45 10.56 -26.24
CA VAL A 28 -4.89 10.88 -26.18
C VAL A 28 -5.45 11.45 -27.49
N LYS A 29 -4.59 11.94 -28.40
CA LYS A 29 -4.99 12.49 -29.70
C LYS A 29 -5.17 11.43 -30.79
N VAL A 30 -4.73 10.20 -30.52
CA VAL A 30 -4.88 9.08 -31.45
C VAL A 30 -6.33 8.61 -31.42
N GLU A 31 -6.96 8.48 -32.60
CA GLU A 31 -8.39 8.12 -32.73
C GLU A 31 -8.75 6.84 -31.96
N ASN A 32 -7.86 5.84 -31.96
CA ASN A 32 -8.09 4.55 -31.29
C ASN A 32 -7.67 4.53 -29.80
N TYR A 33 -7.21 5.64 -29.24
CA TYR A 33 -6.73 5.68 -27.85
C TYR A 33 -7.73 5.13 -26.82
N PRO A 34 -9.03 5.50 -26.85
CA PRO A 34 -10.00 5.01 -25.87
C PRO A 34 -10.11 3.48 -25.84
N GLU A 35 -10.07 2.84 -27.00
CA GLU A 35 -10.13 1.38 -27.10
C GLU A 35 -8.83 0.73 -26.66
N VAL A 36 -7.68 1.31 -27.04
CA VAL A 36 -6.36 0.81 -26.65
C VAL A 36 -6.18 0.85 -25.13
N ILE A 37 -6.48 1.98 -24.48
CA ILE A 37 -6.29 2.09 -23.03
C ILE A 37 -7.23 1.15 -22.26
N ARG A 38 -8.47 0.95 -22.74
CA ARG A 38 -9.43 -0.02 -22.20
C ARG A 38 -8.90 -1.45 -22.29
N LEU A 39 -8.34 -1.84 -23.44
CA LEU A 39 -7.75 -3.17 -23.62
C LEU A 39 -6.52 -3.38 -22.74
N ILE A 40 -5.66 -2.36 -22.60
CA ILE A 40 -4.51 -2.40 -21.69
C ILE A 40 -4.96 -2.53 -20.23
N ALA A 41 -6.01 -1.81 -19.82
CA ALA A 41 -6.60 -1.91 -18.48
C ALA A 41 -7.12 -3.32 -18.21
N ASN A 42 -7.96 -3.86 -19.09
CA ASN A 42 -8.49 -5.23 -18.97
C ASN A 42 -7.37 -6.28 -18.91
N PHE A 43 -6.36 -6.14 -19.77
CA PHE A 43 -5.19 -7.02 -19.76
C PHE A 43 -4.42 -6.92 -18.44
N THR A 44 -4.24 -5.71 -17.91
CA THR A 44 -3.53 -5.48 -16.64
C THR A 44 -4.29 -6.08 -15.47
N VAL A 45 -5.59 -5.85 -15.38
CA VAL A 45 -6.45 -6.40 -14.31
C VAL A 45 -6.41 -7.93 -14.33
N THR A 46 -6.60 -8.53 -15.50
CA THR A 46 -6.54 -10.00 -15.66
C THR A 46 -5.17 -10.55 -15.28
N SER A 47 -4.10 -9.84 -15.66
CA SER A 47 -2.72 -10.21 -15.36
C SER A 47 -2.43 -10.19 -13.85
N LEU A 48 -2.91 -9.17 -13.15
CA LEU A 48 -2.72 -9.04 -11.70
C LEU A 48 -3.46 -10.15 -10.94
N GLN A 49 -4.62 -10.58 -11.42
CA GLN A 49 -5.38 -11.69 -10.84
C GLN A 49 -4.71 -13.05 -11.05
N HIS A 50 -3.95 -13.21 -12.14
CA HIS A 50 -3.23 -14.45 -12.48
C HIS A 50 -1.72 -14.29 -12.22
N TRP A 51 -1.36 -13.79 -11.04
CA TRP A 51 0.03 -13.44 -10.67
C TRP A 51 0.99 -14.63 -10.73
N GLU A 52 0.49 -15.86 -10.53
CA GLU A 52 1.27 -17.11 -10.56
C GLU A 52 1.97 -17.35 -11.91
N PHE A 53 1.41 -16.84 -13.01
CA PHE A 53 1.93 -17.13 -14.35
C PHE A 53 3.21 -16.37 -14.70
N ALA A 54 3.42 -15.18 -14.14
CA ALA A 54 4.57 -14.33 -14.47
C ALA A 54 4.79 -13.20 -13.44
N PRO A 55 5.30 -13.51 -12.24
CA PRO A 55 5.47 -12.52 -11.16
C PRO A 55 6.41 -11.36 -11.57
N ASN A 56 7.47 -11.65 -12.33
CA ASN A 56 8.41 -10.64 -12.83
C ASN A 56 7.81 -9.65 -13.85
N SER A 57 6.67 -9.98 -14.46
CA SER A 57 6.03 -9.13 -15.45
C SER A 57 5.12 -8.07 -14.84
N VAL A 58 4.69 -8.27 -13.59
CA VAL A 58 3.80 -7.33 -12.87
C VAL A 58 4.43 -5.94 -12.78
N HIS A 59 5.73 -5.88 -12.51
CA HIS A 59 6.48 -4.62 -12.43
C HIS A 59 6.39 -3.78 -13.71
N TYR A 60 6.40 -4.39 -14.89
CA TYR A 60 6.31 -3.66 -16.16
C TYR A 60 4.94 -3.02 -16.34
N LEU A 61 3.88 -3.73 -15.97
CA LEU A 61 2.52 -3.23 -16.04
C LEU A 61 2.33 -2.08 -15.05
N LEU A 62 2.74 -2.26 -13.79
CA LEU A 62 2.69 -1.19 -12.79
C LEU A 62 3.54 0.02 -13.20
N SER A 63 4.71 -0.19 -13.80
CA SER A 63 5.55 0.91 -14.31
C SER A 63 4.86 1.72 -15.40
N LEU A 64 4.14 1.07 -16.32
CA LEU A 64 3.33 1.77 -17.33
C LEU A 64 2.29 2.67 -16.66
N TRP A 65 1.49 2.11 -15.76
CA TRP A 65 0.41 2.83 -15.07
C TRP A 65 0.94 3.95 -14.18
N GLN A 66 2.04 3.73 -13.45
CA GLN A 66 2.72 4.75 -12.67
C GLN A 66 3.10 5.95 -13.53
N ARG A 67 3.75 5.72 -14.68
CA ARG A 67 4.17 6.81 -15.58
C ARG A 67 2.98 7.52 -16.23
N LEU A 68 1.90 6.80 -16.53
CA LEU A 68 0.66 7.38 -17.03
C LEU A 68 0.02 8.29 -15.98
N ALA A 69 -0.20 7.79 -14.76
CA ALA A 69 -0.76 8.53 -13.64
C ALA A 69 0.08 9.77 -13.28
N ALA A 70 1.40 9.63 -13.17
CA ALA A 70 2.29 10.75 -12.90
C ALA A 70 2.27 11.83 -14.00
N SER A 71 1.84 11.49 -15.21
CA SER A 71 1.74 12.45 -16.32
C SER A 71 0.45 13.27 -16.29
N VAL A 72 -0.60 12.81 -15.59
CA VAL A 72 -1.94 13.44 -15.59
C VAL A 72 -1.91 14.94 -15.29
N PRO A 73 -1.20 15.43 -14.24
CA PRO A 73 -1.19 16.86 -13.91
C PRO A 73 -0.56 17.75 -15.01
N TYR A 74 0.18 17.15 -15.94
CA TYR A 74 0.90 17.87 -17.00
C TYR A 74 0.21 17.78 -18.37
N VAL A 75 -0.91 17.05 -18.47
CA VAL A 75 -1.66 16.93 -19.72
C VAL A 75 -2.41 18.24 -20.00
N LYS A 76 -2.07 18.89 -21.11
CA LYS A 76 -2.75 20.10 -21.63
C LYS A 76 -3.76 19.79 -22.74
N ALA A 77 -3.91 18.51 -23.07
CA ALA A 77 -4.82 18.05 -24.12
C ALA A 77 -6.28 18.21 -23.68
N THR A 78 -7.18 18.49 -24.62
CA THR A 78 -8.63 18.59 -24.36
C THR A 78 -9.31 17.23 -24.40
N GLU A 79 -8.67 16.25 -25.04
CA GLU A 79 -9.14 14.89 -25.18
C GLU A 79 -9.08 14.13 -23.83
N PRO A 80 -10.10 13.30 -23.51
CA PRO A 80 -10.17 12.59 -22.24
C PRO A 80 -9.07 11.53 -22.13
N HIS A 81 -8.28 11.57 -21.05
CA HIS A 81 -7.24 10.57 -20.81
C HIS A 81 -7.77 9.23 -20.25
N LEU A 82 -8.98 9.20 -19.69
CA LEU A 82 -9.64 8.01 -19.11
C LEU A 82 -8.91 7.33 -17.92
N LEU A 83 -7.75 7.84 -17.50
CA LEU A 83 -7.00 7.31 -16.35
C LEU A 83 -7.78 7.36 -15.02
N GLU A 84 -8.66 8.34 -14.82
CA GLU A 84 -9.60 8.43 -13.68
C GLU A 84 -10.58 7.24 -13.58
N THR A 85 -10.80 6.53 -14.70
CA THR A 85 -11.64 5.34 -14.77
C THR A 85 -10.82 4.08 -14.51
N TYR A 86 -9.65 3.95 -15.14
CA TYR A 86 -8.87 2.70 -15.13
C TYR A 86 -7.84 2.59 -14.01
N THR A 87 -7.29 3.70 -13.49
CA THR A 87 -6.34 3.63 -12.36
C THR A 87 -6.98 3.07 -11.07
N PRO A 88 -8.25 3.35 -10.73
CA PRO A 88 -8.93 2.66 -9.63
C PRO A 88 -9.09 1.16 -9.87
N GLU A 89 -9.39 0.73 -11.09
CA GLU A 89 -9.57 -0.69 -11.43
C GLU A 89 -8.25 -1.47 -11.27
N VAL A 90 -7.15 -0.91 -11.77
CA VAL A 90 -5.81 -1.49 -11.64
C VAL A 90 -5.38 -1.53 -10.17
N THR A 91 -5.60 -0.45 -9.42
CA THR A 91 -5.29 -0.38 -7.98
C THR A 91 -6.08 -1.44 -7.21
N LYS A 92 -7.39 -1.54 -7.47
CA LYS A 92 -8.25 -2.56 -6.86
C LYS A 92 -7.78 -3.97 -7.19
N ALA A 93 -7.48 -4.25 -8.45
CA ALA A 93 -7.02 -5.57 -8.89
C ALA A 93 -5.69 -5.96 -8.22
N TYR A 94 -4.75 -5.02 -8.08
CA TYR A 94 -3.50 -5.28 -7.37
C TYR A 94 -3.75 -5.61 -5.89
N ILE A 95 -4.49 -4.76 -5.17
CA ILE A 95 -4.71 -4.93 -3.74
C ILE A 95 -5.44 -6.25 -3.47
N THR A 96 -6.55 -6.50 -4.17
CA THR A 96 -7.34 -7.73 -4.00
C THR A 96 -6.53 -8.98 -4.31
N SER A 97 -5.76 -8.98 -5.39
CA SER A 97 -4.84 -10.08 -5.73
C SER A 97 -3.85 -10.39 -4.61
N ARG A 98 -3.23 -9.37 -3.99
CA ARG A 98 -2.31 -9.59 -2.86
C ARG A 98 -3.01 -10.17 -1.64
N LEU A 99 -4.21 -9.71 -1.29
CA LEU A 99 -4.96 -10.25 -0.15
C LEU A 99 -5.47 -11.67 -0.38
N GLU A 100 -5.84 -12.00 -1.61
CA GLU A 100 -6.26 -13.35 -2.02
C GLU A 100 -5.06 -14.31 -2.06
N SER A 101 -3.90 -13.83 -2.51
CA SER A 101 -2.68 -14.64 -2.59
C SER A 101 -2.25 -15.22 -1.25
N VAL A 102 -2.48 -14.51 -0.12
CA VAL A 102 -2.12 -15.00 1.22
C VAL A 102 -2.71 -16.38 1.50
N HIS A 103 -3.99 -16.57 1.16
CA HIS A 103 -4.66 -17.86 1.40
C HIS A 103 -4.09 -18.97 0.51
N VAL A 104 -3.80 -18.65 -0.76
CA VAL A 104 -3.23 -19.60 -1.73
C VAL A 104 -1.81 -19.99 -1.33
N ILE A 105 -0.96 -19.02 -0.98
CA ILE A 105 0.42 -19.22 -0.54
C ILE A 105 0.47 -20.14 0.69
N LEU A 106 -0.35 -19.88 1.70
CA LEU A 106 -0.39 -20.69 2.92
C LEU A 106 -0.93 -22.11 2.67
N ARG A 107 -1.90 -22.27 1.77
CA ARG A 107 -2.49 -23.57 1.43
C ARG A 107 -1.53 -24.44 0.61
N ASP A 108 -0.92 -23.84 -0.41
CA ASP A 108 -0.15 -24.57 -1.43
C ASP A 108 1.36 -24.53 -1.18
N GLY A 109 1.82 -23.78 -0.16
CA GLY A 109 3.24 -23.67 0.21
C GLY A 109 4.08 -22.94 -0.84
N LEU A 110 3.49 -21.94 -1.51
CA LEU A 110 4.18 -21.16 -2.53
C LEU A 110 5.16 -20.15 -1.90
N GLU A 111 6.05 -19.59 -2.71
CA GLU A 111 6.93 -18.50 -2.29
C GLU A 111 6.09 -17.24 -1.97
N ASP A 112 6.31 -16.66 -0.79
CA ASP A 112 5.57 -15.47 -0.36
C ASP A 112 6.27 -14.21 -0.90
N PRO A 113 5.58 -13.35 -1.68
CA PRO A 113 6.19 -12.11 -2.16
C PRO A 113 6.64 -11.19 -1.02
N LEU A 114 6.08 -11.31 0.20
CA LEU A 114 6.50 -10.52 1.36
C LEU A 114 7.93 -10.82 1.82
N ASP A 115 8.52 -11.95 1.40
CA ASP A 115 9.90 -12.31 1.75
C ASP A 115 10.94 -11.52 0.92
N ASP A 116 10.54 -10.94 -0.22
CA ASP A 116 11.37 -10.01 -1.00
C ASP A 116 10.96 -8.55 -0.73
N ALA A 117 11.50 -7.99 0.35
CA ALA A 117 11.23 -6.60 0.74
C ALA A 117 11.60 -5.58 -0.36
N GLY A 118 12.60 -5.86 -1.20
CA GLY A 118 13.02 -4.97 -2.28
C GLY A 118 11.99 -4.92 -3.40
N LEU A 119 11.51 -6.09 -3.83
CA LEU A 119 10.44 -6.21 -4.82
C LEU A 119 9.13 -5.60 -4.32
N VAL A 120 8.76 -5.88 -3.07
CA VAL A 120 7.55 -5.33 -2.45
C VAL A 120 7.61 -3.81 -2.43
N GLN A 121 8.72 -3.22 -1.93
CA GLN A 121 8.88 -1.77 -1.91
C GLN A 121 8.77 -1.17 -3.31
N GLN A 122 9.41 -1.79 -4.30
CA GLN A 122 9.35 -1.33 -5.68
C GLN A 122 7.91 -1.33 -6.24
N GLN A 123 7.14 -2.40 -6.01
CA GLN A 123 5.74 -2.47 -6.47
C GLN A 123 4.86 -1.46 -5.73
N LEU A 124 5.10 -1.25 -4.43
CA LEU A 124 4.36 -0.30 -3.62
C LEU A 124 4.64 1.15 -4.00
N ASP A 125 5.87 1.50 -4.39
CA ASP A 125 6.22 2.83 -4.92
C ASP A 125 5.49 3.13 -6.24
N GLN A 126 5.28 2.09 -7.06
CA GLN A 126 4.50 2.22 -8.29
C GLN A 126 3.00 2.36 -7.98
N LEU A 127 2.50 1.48 -7.11
CA LEU A 127 1.09 1.47 -6.69
C LEU A 127 0.70 2.78 -6.02
N SER A 128 1.56 3.38 -5.19
CA SER A 128 1.27 4.61 -4.48
C SER A 128 0.97 5.77 -5.43
N THR A 129 1.73 5.86 -6.52
CA THR A 129 1.50 6.86 -7.58
C THR A 129 0.20 6.59 -8.33
N ILE A 130 -0.09 5.32 -8.65
CA ILE A 130 -1.32 4.93 -9.37
C ILE A 130 -2.55 5.21 -8.52
N GLY A 131 -2.55 4.76 -7.26
CA GLY A 131 -3.65 4.91 -6.32
C GLY A 131 -3.94 6.37 -5.98
N ARG A 132 -2.93 7.24 -5.99
CA ARG A 132 -3.09 8.69 -5.80
C ARG A 132 -3.68 9.43 -7.00
N CYS A 133 -3.76 8.80 -8.18
CA CYS A 133 -4.48 9.39 -9.31
C CYS A 133 -5.96 9.63 -8.97
N GLU A 134 -6.57 8.68 -8.24
CA GLU A 134 -7.97 8.73 -7.79
C GLU A 134 -8.02 8.39 -6.30
N TYR A 135 -7.42 9.27 -5.50
CA TYR A 135 -7.08 8.95 -4.11
C TYR A 135 -8.29 8.63 -3.23
N GLU A 136 -9.41 9.32 -3.42
CA GLU A 136 -10.66 9.06 -2.68
C GLU A 136 -11.16 7.62 -2.87
N LYS A 137 -11.17 7.12 -4.11
CA LYS A 137 -11.58 5.74 -4.42
C LYS A 137 -10.61 4.74 -3.80
N THR A 138 -9.31 5.03 -3.84
CA THR A 138 -8.27 4.19 -3.24
C THR A 138 -8.43 4.12 -1.71
N CYS A 139 -8.62 5.25 -1.04
CA CYS A 139 -8.83 5.31 0.41
C CYS A 139 -10.11 4.59 0.83
N ALA A 140 -11.22 4.79 0.11
CA ALA A 140 -12.47 4.10 0.40
C ALA A 140 -12.32 2.56 0.31
N LEU A 141 -11.61 2.07 -0.71
CA LEU A 141 -11.30 0.65 -0.85
C LEU A 141 -10.43 0.13 0.29
N LEU A 142 -9.36 0.85 0.65
CA LEU A 142 -8.46 0.45 1.73
C LEU A 142 -9.17 0.42 3.08
N VAL A 143 -10.00 1.42 3.37
CA VAL A 143 -10.85 1.46 4.57
C VAL A 143 -11.74 0.21 4.62
N GLN A 144 -12.47 -0.09 3.55
CA GLN A 144 -13.36 -1.23 3.50
C GLN A 144 -12.63 -2.56 3.75
N LEU A 145 -11.51 -2.79 3.05
CA LEU A 145 -10.76 -4.03 3.15
C LEU A 145 -10.06 -4.17 4.51
N PHE A 146 -9.56 -3.08 5.07
CA PHE A 146 -8.93 -3.05 6.39
C PHE A 146 -9.94 -3.33 7.49
N ASP A 147 -11.08 -2.64 7.49
CA ASP A 147 -12.11 -2.83 8.51
C ASP A 147 -12.61 -4.28 8.50
N GLN A 148 -12.83 -4.86 7.32
CA GLN A 148 -13.21 -6.27 7.18
C GLN A 148 -12.15 -7.24 7.72
N ALA A 149 -10.87 -7.05 7.35
CA ALA A 149 -9.78 -7.92 7.79
C ALA A 149 -9.53 -7.78 9.30
N ALA A 150 -9.55 -6.56 9.83
CA ALA A 150 -9.32 -6.27 11.24
C ALA A 150 -10.45 -6.81 12.12
N GLN A 151 -11.71 -6.67 11.69
CA GLN A 151 -12.85 -7.25 12.38
C GLN A 151 -12.75 -8.78 12.43
N THR A 152 -12.51 -9.43 11.29
CA THR A 152 -12.36 -10.89 11.22
C THR A 152 -11.21 -11.37 12.12
N TYR A 153 -10.08 -10.66 12.10
CA TYR A 153 -8.95 -10.95 12.97
C TYR A 153 -9.32 -10.85 14.44
N GLN A 154 -10.00 -9.78 14.88
CA GLN A 154 -10.48 -9.62 16.26
C GLN A 154 -11.44 -10.73 16.70
N GLU A 155 -12.36 -11.14 15.83
CA GLU A 155 -13.30 -12.23 16.11
C GLU A 155 -12.57 -13.58 16.29
N LEU A 156 -11.63 -13.89 15.39
CA LEU A 156 -10.79 -15.09 15.51
C LEU A 156 -9.94 -15.07 16.78
N LEU A 157 -9.44 -13.91 17.15
CA LEU A 157 -8.63 -13.70 18.34
C LEU A 157 -9.39 -13.87 19.67
N GLN A 158 -10.72 -13.75 19.65
CA GLN A 158 -11.60 -13.93 20.82
C GLN A 158 -12.22 -15.34 20.88
N SER A 159 -12.35 -16.01 19.74
CA SER A 159 -12.93 -17.36 19.67
C SER A 159 -11.95 -18.43 20.19
N THR A 160 -12.47 -19.34 21.02
CA THR A 160 -11.71 -20.45 21.64
C THR A 160 -11.41 -21.60 20.66
N ASN A 161 -12.15 -21.68 19.54
CA ASN A 161 -12.03 -22.76 18.54
C ASN A 161 -11.42 -22.27 17.21
N SER A 162 -10.76 -21.12 17.21
CA SER A 162 -10.21 -20.52 16.00
C SER A 162 -9.05 -21.35 15.45
N SER A 163 -9.06 -21.57 14.14
CA SER A 163 -7.93 -22.21 13.46
C SER A 163 -6.73 -21.27 13.45
N ALA A 164 -5.56 -21.77 13.85
CA ALA A 164 -4.31 -21.02 13.75
C ALA A 164 -4.04 -20.57 12.31
N ALA A 165 -4.43 -21.38 11.31
CA ALA A 165 -4.27 -21.03 9.91
C ALA A 165 -5.12 -19.81 9.51
N ASP A 166 -6.35 -19.68 10.04
CA ASP A 166 -7.22 -18.54 9.72
C ASP A 166 -6.66 -17.24 10.33
N ILE A 167 -6.05 -17.33 11.52
CA ILE A 167 -5.34 -16.21 12.15
C ILE A 167 -4.17 -15.78 11.27
N THR A 168 -3.32 -16.72 10.84
CA THR A 168 -2.16 -16.42 9.95
C THR A 168 -2.60 -15.81 8.61
N VAL A 169 -3.74 -16.25 8.05
CA VAL A 169 -4.30 -15.64 6.83
C VAL A 169 -4.67 -14.18 7.08
N GLN A 170 -5.34 -13.86 8.19
CA GLN A 170 -5.68 -12.46 8.48
C GLN A 170 -4.45 -11.63 8.81
N GLU A 171 -3.45 -12.16 9.52
CA GLU A 171 -2.19 -11.48 9.76
C GLU A 171 -1.48 -11.12 8.44
N GLY A 172 -1.43 -12.04 7.47
CA GLY A 172 -0.86 -11.78 6.15
C GLY A 172 -1.64 -10.72 5.36
N ARG A 173 -2.98 -10.74 5.43
CA ARG A 173 -3.82 -9.71 4.79
C ARG A 173 -3.60 -8.34 5.41
N LEU A 174 -3.60 -8.26 6.73
CA LEU A 174 -3.34 -7.03 7.46
C LEU A 174 -1.92 -6.51 7.21
N THR A 175 -0.93 -7.40 7.10
CA THR A 175 0.45 -7.06 6.72
C THR A 175 0.48 -6.34 5.37
N TRP A 176 -0.14 -6.91 4.34
CA TRP A 176 -0.26 -6.28 3.03
C TRP A 176 -0.95 -4.93 3.11
N LEU A 177 -2.07 -4.83 3.83
CA LEU A 177 -2.81 -3.58 3.95
C LEU A 177 -2.01 -2.49 4.66
N VAL A 178 -1.27 -2.82 5.73
CA VAL A 178 -0.41 -1.86 6.44
C VAL A 178 0.71 -1.35 5.52
N TYR A 179 1.36 -2.24 4.77
CA TYR A 179 2.35 -1.85 3.76
C TYR A 179 1.77 -0.94 2.68
N ILE A 180 0.60 -1.30 2.13
CA ILE A 180 -0.06 -0.52 1.08
C ILE A 180 -0.51 0.85 1.61
N ILE A 181 -1.11 0.91 2.80
CA ILE A 181 -1.49 2.17 3.46
C ILE A 181 -0.27 3.07 3.67
N GLY A 182 0.82 2.52 4.21
CA GLY A 182 2.08 3.26 4.38
C GLY A 182 2.58 3.81 3.04
N ALA A 183 2.60 2.99 2.00
CA ALA A 183 3.05 3.39 0.67
C ALA A 183 2.18 4.48 0.03
N VAL A 184 0.85 4.37 0.10
CA VAL A 184 -0.03 5.41 -0.49
C VAL A 184 0.06 6.72 0.29
N ILE A 185 0.23 6.69 1.62
CA ILE A 185 0.50 7.90 2.42
C ILE A 185 1.84 8.51 1.99
N GLY A 186 2.90 7.71 1.98
CA GLY A 186 4.26 8.12 1.63
C GLY A 186 4.45 8.58 0.18
N GLY A 187 3.63 8.09 -0.76
CA GLY A 187 3.67 8.47 -2.17
C GLY A 187 3.15 9.88 -2.48
N ARG A 188 2.84 10.67 -1.44
CA ARG A 188 2.38 12.05 -1.58
C ARG A 188 3.47 12.93 -2.18
N VAL A 189 3.12 13.71 -3.20
CA VAL A 189 4.00 14.76 -3.73
C VAL A 189 3.79 16.03 -2.90
N SER A 190 4.87 16.62 -2.37
CA SER A 190 4.85 17.72 -1.39
C SER A 190 4.04 18.97 -1.80
N PHE A 191 3.76 19.17 -3.09
CA PHE A 191 3.02 20.33 -3.61
C PHE A 191 1.51 20.09 -3.82
N ALA A 192 1.00 18.88 -3.55
CA ALA A 192 -0.39 18.49 -3.82
C ALA A 192 -1.25 18.32 -2.54
N SER A 193 -0.77 18.78 -1.38
CA SER A 193 -1.48 18.61 -0.10
C SER A 193 -2.78 19.43 -0.09
N THR A 194 -3.91 18.74 0.00
CA THR A 194 -5.20 19.36 0.32
C THR A 194 -5.69 18.85 1.66
N ASP A 195 -6.48 19.67 2.34
CA ASP A 195 -7.10 19.31 3.61
C ASP A 195 -7.92 18.01 3.50
N GLU A 196 -8.54 17.74 2.35
CA GLU A 196 -9.30 16.51 2.10
C GLU A 196 -8.39 15.27 2.10
N GLN A 197 -7.20 15.37 1.49
CA GLN A 197 -6.22 14.28 1.52
C GLN A 197 -5.71 14.01 2.94
N ASP A 198 -5.54 15.06 3.76
CA ASP A 198 -5.17 14.91 5.16
C ASP A 198 -6.25 14.24 6.00
N ALA A 199 -7.52 14.54 5.75
CA ALA A 199 -8.62 13.85 6.40
C ALA A 199 -8.63 12.35 6.04
N MET A 200 -8.44 12.01 4.76
CA MET A 200 -8.37 10.62 4.30
C MET A 200 -7.17 9.86 4.88
N ASP A 201 -5.99 10.48 4.92
CA ASP A 201 -4.81 9.89 5.55
C ASP A 201 -5.07 9.67 7.05
N GLY A 202 -5.79 10.59 7.71
CA GLY A 202 -6.14 10.47 9.12
C GLY A 202 -7.00 9.23 9.40
N GLU A 203 -7.96 8.93 8.52
CA GLU A 203 -8.77 7.71 8.61
C GLU A 203 -7.94 6.43 8.50
N LEU A 204 -6.98 6.41 7.58
CA LEU A 204 -6.11 5.24 7.37
C LEU A 204 -5.11 5.07 8.52
N VAL A 205 -4.49 6.16 8.98
CA VAL A 205 -3.55 6.16 10.10
C VAL A 205 -4.23 5.68 11.38
N CYS A 206 -5.46 6.15 11.67
CA CYS A 206 -6.22 5.69 12.83
C CYS A 206 -6.36 4.17 12.87
N ARG A 207 -6.71 3.56 11.73
CA ARG A 207 -6.88 2.10 11.61
C ARG A 207 -5.59 1.34 11.85
N VAL A 208 -4.48 1.80 11.27
CA VAL A 208 -3.17 1.16 11.46
C VAL A 208 -2.73 1.26 12.93
N LEU A 209 -2.90 2.42 13.57
CA LEU A 209 -2.54 2.60 14.98
C LEU A 209 -3.45 1.79 15.94
N GLN A 210 -4.74 1.64 15.62
CA GLN A 210 -5.63 0.77 16.38
C GLN A 210 -5.22 -0.70 16.26
N LEU A 211 -4.85 -1.14 15.06
CA LEU A 211 -4.32 -2.49 14.85
C LEU A 211 -3.01 -2.69 15.60
N MET A 212 -2.10 -1.71 15.58
CA MET A 212 -0.86 -1.76 16.35
C MET A 212 -1.13 -1.94 17.86
N ASN A 213 -2.08 -1.19 18.43
CA ASN A 213 -2.44 -1.36 19.84
C ASN A 213 -2.96 -2.77 20.14
N LEU A 214 -3.75 -3.33 19.22
CA LEU A 214 -4.25 -4.71 19.33
C LEU A 214 -3.10 -5.73 19.29
N THR A 215 -2.17 -5.62 18.34
CA THR A 215 -1.05 -6.56 18.19
C THR A 215 -0.04 -6.42 19.32
N ASP A 216 0.30 -5.19 19.71
CA ASP A 216 1.25 -4.90 20.79
C ASP A 216 0.79 -5.46 22.13
N SER A 217 -0.52 -5.42 22.41
CA SER A 217 -1.11 -5.99 23.62
C SER A 217 -0.91 -7.51 23.73
N ARG A 218 -0.61 -8.18 22.61
CA ARG A 218 -0.50 -9.64 22.51
C ARG A 218 0.92 -10.14 22.28
N LEU A 219 1.92 -9.27 22.12
CA LEU A 219 3.31 -9.66 21.82
C LEU A 219 3.91 -10.65 22.82
N ALA A 220 3.47 -10.63 24.08
CA ALA A 220 3.93 -11.59 25.09
C ALA A 220 3.44 -13.03 24.85
N GLN A 221 2.37 -13.21 24.04
CA GLN A 221 1.74 -14.49 23.76
C GLN A 221 1.97 -14.93 22.31
N ALA A 222 1.78 -14.00 21.36
CA ALA A 222 1.89 -14.24 19.94
C ALA A 222 2.28 -12.93 19.24
N GLY A 223 3.42 -12.95 18.55
CA GLY A 223 3.87 -11.85 17.71
C GLY A 223 4.01 -12.32 16.27
N ASN A 224 3.75 -11.41 15.32
CA ASN A 224 3.95 -11.67 13.90
C ASN A 224 5.02 -10.73 13.35
N GLU A 225 6.18 -11.30 13.01
CA GLU A 225 7.34 -10.53 12.53
C GLU A 225 7.04 -9.71 11.27
N ARG A 226 6.28 -10.28 10.33
CA ARG A 226 5.95 -9.63 9.06
C ARG A 226 5.05 -8.42 9.27
N LEU A 227 4.04 -8.55 10.14
CA LEU A 227 3.16 -7.44 10.49
C LEU A 227 3.93 -6.33 11.21
N GLU A 228 4.90 -6.68 12.06
CA GLU A 228 5.75 -5.72 12.74
C GLU A 228 6.69 -4.96 11.80
N LEU A 229 7.27 -5.66 10.82
CA LEU A 229 8.04 -5.01 9.76
C LEU A 229 7.16 -4.07 8.92
N ALA A 230 5.90 -4.44 8.66
CA ALA A 230 4.94 -3.56 8.00
C ALA A 230 4.62 -2.32 8.84
N MET A 231 4.44 -2.48 10.16
CA MET A 231 4.23 -1.34 11.09
C MET A 231 5.41 -0.38 11.06
N LEU A 232 6.65 -0.88 11.11
CA LEU A 232 7.85 -0.05 11.01
C LEU A 232 7.93 0.68 9.65
N SER A 233 7.62 -0.02 8.56
CA SER A 233 7.54 0.60 7.22
C SER A 233 6.48 1.69 7.15
N PHE A 234 5.33 1.48 7.79
CA PHE A 234 4.28 2.48 7.89
C PHE A 234 4.76 3.72 8.66
N PHE A 235 5.41 3.55 9.82
CA PHE A 235 5.94 4.67 10.60
C PHE A 235 6.98 5.47 9.81
N GLU A 236 7.83 4.81 9.03
CA GLU A 236 8.79 5.47 8.16
C GLU A 236 8.09 6.39 7.15
N GLN A 237 7.06 5.88 6.45
CA GLN A 237 6.30 6.66 5.47
C GLN A 237 5.48 7.78 6.12
N PHE A 238 4.85 7.49 7.26
CA PHE A 238 4.07 8.47 8.02
C PHE A 238 4.96 9.62 8.52
N ARG A 239 6.15 9.30 9.06
CA ARG A 239 7.13 10.30 9.50
C ARG A 239 7.52 11.23 8.36
N LYS A 240 7.88 10.68 7.20
CA LYS A 240 8.31 11.45 6.02
C LYS A 240 7.30 12.52 5.59
N ILE A 241 6.01 12.28 5.82
CA ILE A 241 4.94 13.18 5.39
C ILE A 241 4.46 14.11 6.52
N TYR A 242 4.40 13.63 7.76
CA TYR A 242 3.64 14.27 8.84
C TYR A 242 4.43 14.64 10.09
N ILE A 243 5.73 14.35 10.13
CA ILE A 243 6.63 14.71 11.24
C ILE A 243 7.80 15.54 10.72
N GLY A 244 8.01 16.74 11.30
CA GLY A 244 9.08 17.67 10.91
C GLY A 244 8.62 19.08 10.52
N ASP A 245 9.60 19.98 10.33
CA ASP A 245 9.39 21.45 10.27
C ASP A 245 8.50 21.97 9.13
N GLN A 246 8.29 21.17 8.07
CA GLN A 246 7.49 21.54 6.89
C GLN A 246 6.01 21.17 7.02
N VAL A 247 5.60 20.52 8.11
CA VAL A 247 4.23 20.02 8.28
C VAL A 247 3.35 21.14 8.80
N GLN A 248 2.26 21.42 8.08
CA GLN A 248 1.23 22.32 8.58
C GLN A 248 0.61 21.72 9.84
N LYS A 249 0.92 22.30 11.00
CA LYS A 249 0.43 21.91 12.34
C LYS A 249 -1.11 21.93 12.49
N SER A 250 -1.84 22.31 11.43
CA SER A 250 -3.30 22.44 11.37
C SER A 250 -3.95 21.52 10.33
N SER A 251 -3.32 20.39 9.97
CA SER A 251 -3.91 19.45 9.02
C SER A 251 -5.15 18.75 9.58
N LYS A 252 -6.14 18.46 8.72
CA LYS A 252 -7.32 17.67 9.11
C LYS A 252 -6.96 16.26 9.60
N LEU A 253 -5.74 15.80 9.34
CA LEU A 253 -5.17 14.57 9.91
C LEU A 253 -5.16 14.63 11.45
N TYR A 254 -4.52 15.64 12.06
CA TYR A 254 -4.41 15.73 13.52
C TYR A 254 -5.78 15.88 14.19
N ARG A 255 -6.74 16.52 13.51
CA ARG A 255 -8.13 16.53 13.97
C ARG A 255 -8.69 15.11 14.06
N ARG A 256 -8.51 14.30 13.01
CA ARG A 256 -9.02 12.92 13.01
C ARG A 256 -8.33 12.05 14.05
N LEU A 257 -7.02 12.19 14.21
CA LEU A 257 -6.25 11.49 15.24
C LEU A 257 -6.69 11.89 16.65
N SER A 258 -7.00 13.17 16.88
CA SER A 258 -7.55 13.66 18.15
C SER A 258 -8.92 13.03 18.43
N GLU A 259 -9.83 13.03 17.45
CA GLU A 259 -11.20 12.49 17.60
C GLU A 259 -11.23 10.99 17.89
N VAL A 260 -10.35 10.19 17.27
CA VAL A 260 -10.38 8.72 17.35
C VAL A 260 -9.40 8.16 18.39
N LEU A 261 -8.22 8.75 18.51
CA LEU A 261 -7.12 8.24 19.33
C LEU A 261 -6.72 9.17 20.49
N GLY A 262 -7.27 10.38 20.54
CA GLY A 262 -6.88 11.40 21.52
C GLY A 262 -5.49 12.01 21.26
N LEU A 263 -4.91 11.81 20.07
CA LEU A 263 -3.61 12.36 19.69
C LEU A 263 -3.78 13.76 19.12
N ASN A 264 -3.54 14.78 19.95
CA ASN A 264 -3.89 16.16 19.62
C ASN A 264 -2.81 16.92 18.86
N ASP A 265 -1.56 16.48 18.96
CA ASP A 265 -0.42 17.18 18.38
C ASP A 265 0.72 16.21 18.02
N GLU A 266 1.71 16.77 17.32
CA GLU A 266 2.92 16.07 16.90
C GLU A 266 3.68 15.46 18.08
N THR A 267 3.69 16.09 19.25
CA THR A 267 4.39 15.59 20.45
C THR A 267 3.75 14.29 20.95
N MET A 268 2.42 14.21 20.95
CA MET A 268 1.69 12.99 21.30
C MET A 268 1.96 11.88 20.28
N VAL A 269 2.02 12.23 19.00
CA VAL A 269 2.38 11.28 17.93
C VAL A 269 3.83 10.79 18.10
N LEU A 270 4.79 11.66 18.36
CA LEU A 270 6.17 11.27 18.67
C LEU A 270 6.24 10.33 19.88
N SER A 271 5.38 10.54 20.88
CA SER A 271 5.28 9.61 22.02
C SER A 271 4.82 8.21 21.60
N VAL A 272 3.96 8.10 20.59
CA VAL A 272 3.57 6.81 19.98
C VAL A 272 4.77 6.15 19.30
N PHE A 273 5.57 6.90 18.52
CA PHE A 273 6.80 6.37 17.91
C PHE A 273 7.78 5.85 18.96
N ILE A 274 8.05 6.63 20.01
CA ILE A 274 8.95 6.23 21.09
C ILE A 274 8.39 5.00 21.83
N GLY A 275 7.08 4.98 22.11
CA GLY A 275 6.40 3.82 22.69
C GLY A 275 6.61 2.56 21.84
N LYS A 276 6.43 2.67 20.52
CA LYS A 276 6.64 1.55 19.59
C LYS A 276 8.10 1.09 19.57
N ILE A 277 9.06 2.01 19.52
CA ILE A 277 10.49 1.69 19.57
C ILE A 277 10.83 0.91 20.84
N ILE A 278 10.35 1.37 22.00
CA ILE A 278 10.57 0.69 23.28
C ILE A 278 9.94 -0.71 23.27
N THR A 279 8.69 -0.82 22.80
CA THR A 279 8.00 -2.11 22.67
C THR A 279 8.79 -3.08 21.79
N ASN A 280 9.30 -2.61 20.65
CA ASN A 280 10.06 -3.44 19.73
C ASN A 280 11.40 -3.88 20.33
N LEU A 281 12.16 -2.97 20.95
CA LEU A 281 13.41 -3.34 21.62
C LEU A 281 13.18 -4.32 22.78
N LYS A 282 12.03 -4.24 23.46
CA LYS A 282 11.66 -5.13 24.57
C LYS A 282 11.30 -6.55 24.10
N TYR A 283 10.47 -6.68 23.07
CA TYR A 283 9.91 -7.99 22.66
C TYR A 283 10.63 -8.60 21.45
N TRP A 284 11.24 -7.80 20.58
CA TRP A 284 11.84 -8.22 19.32
C TRP A 284 13.37 -8.12 19.29
N GLY A 285 14.03 -7.96 20.44
CA GLY A 285 15.49 -7.80 20.51
C GLY A 285 16.33 -8.96 19.97
N GLN A 286 15.70 -10.12 19.66
CA GLN A 286 16.34 -11.26 19.01
C GLN A 286 16.09 -11.32 17.49
N CYS A 287 15.16 -10.52 16.97
CA CYS A 287 14.87 -10.41 15.54
C CYS A 287 15.69 -9.26 14.96
N GLU A 288 16.79 -9.59 14.28
CA GLU A 288 17.71 -8.61 13.70
C GLU A 288 17.02 -7.64 12.71
N PRO A 289 16.16 -8.08 11.77
CA PRO A 289 15.49 -7.18 10.85
C PRO A 289 14.63 -6.11 11.54
N ILE A 290 13.85 -6.52 12.56
CA ILE A 290 12.99 -5.61 13.33
C ILE A 290 13.84 -4.67 14.16
N THR A 291 14.87 -5.18 14.82
CA THR A 291 15.78 -4.37 15.66
C THR A 291 16.49 -3.32 14.81
N SER A 292 17.03 -3.70 13.66
CA SER A 292 17.73 -2.79 12.74
C SER A 292 16.82 -1.67 12.24
N LYS A 293 15.61 -2.00 11.75
CA LYS A 293 14.63 -0.99 11.32
C LYS A 293 14.12 -0.12 12.47
N THR A 294 13.99 -0.68 13.67
CA THR A 294 13.60 0.07 14.87
C THR A 294 14.66 1.10 15.26
N LEU A 295 15.94 0.72 15.20
CA LEU A 295 17.06 1.64 15.46
C LEU A 295 17.19 2.70 14.36
N GLN A 296 16.95 2.33 13.11
CA GLN A 296 16.87 3.30 12.01
C GLN A 296 15.76 4.32 12.26
N LEU A 297 14.57 3.87 12.68
CA LEU A 297 13.47 4.76 13.03
C LEU A 297 13.82 5.72 14.17
N LEU A 298 14.53 5.24 15.20
CA LEU A 298 15.02 6.08 16.30
C LEU A 298 16.02 7.13 15.81
N ASN A 299 16.98 6.74 14.97
CA ASN A 299 17.96 7.64 14.39
C ASN A 299 17.30 8.73 13.53
N ASP A 300 16.26 8.36 12.79
CA ASP A 300 15.47 9.25 11.95
C ASP A 300 14.63 10.29 12.74
N LEU A 301 14.40 10.07 14.03
CA LEU A 301 13.70 10.99 14.93
C LEU A 301 14.64 11.90 15.74
N SER A 302 15.96 11.65 15.67
CA SER A 302 16.99 12.42 16.38
C SER A 302 17.42 13.65 15.58
#